data_AF-A0A816HZ14-F1
#
_entry.id   AF-A0A816HZ14-F1
#
_cell.length_a   1.000
_cell.length_b   1.000
_cell.length_c   1.000
_cell.angle_alpha   90.00
_cell.angle_beta   90.00
_cell.angle_gamma   90.00
#
_symmetry.space_group_name_H-M   'P 1'
#
loop_
_entity.id
_entity.type
_entity.pdbx_description
1 polymer ?
#
loop_
_entity_poly.entity_id
_entity_poly.type
_entity_poly.pdbx_seq_one_letter_code
_entity_poly.pdbx_strand_id
1 'polypeptide(L)'
;KRELKVNQKEEEKLTSNTLQQARRQFPHIQIQANNGALSLHGPSGHILNAELYIRQQLITPFSMTLKSDQKNDNLARNLRSITSMPGDLFGPLRWRWESECQVKVRTKMHKNNGTIEVNVEGLDSQNQAVQKEFRSFLSWH
;
A
#
# COMPACT_ATOMS: atom_id res chain seq x y z
N LYS A 1 5.61 -3.60 -24.52
CA LYS A 1 4.29 -3.15 -23.99
C LYS A 1 4.18 -3.59 -22.53
N ARG A 2 3.68 -2.74 -21.64
CA ARG A 2 3.26 -3.12 -20.27
C ARG A 2 1.88 -2.54 -19.98
N GLU A 3 1.15 -3.22 -19.10
CA GLU A 3 -0.16 -2.80 -18.61
C GLU A 3 -0.14 -2.74 -17.09
N LEU A 4 -0.57 -1.60 -16.55
CA LEU A 4 -0.72 -1.34 -15.12
C LEU A 4 -2.22 -1.34 -14.81
N LYS A 5 -2.67 -2.26 -13.98
CA LYS A 5 -4.01 -2.20 -13.41
C LYS A 5 -4.04 -1.09 -12.36
N VAL A 6 -5.06 -0.25 -12.44
CA VAL A 6 -5.28 0.83 -11.48
C VAL A 6 -6.70 0.71 -10.92
N ASN A 7 -6.84 0.88 -9.61
CA ASN A 7 -8.15 0.96 -8.99
C ASN A 7 -8.71 2.39 -9.07
N GLN A 8 -9.95 2.57 -8.63
CA GLN A 8 -10.64 3.87 -8.74
C GLN A 8 -9.87 5.02 -8.07
N LYS A 9 -9.29 4.81 -6.88
CA LYS A 9 -8.53 5.86 -6.16
C LYS A 9 -7.20 6.17 -6.84
N GLU A 10 -6.55 5.18 -7.43
CA GLU A 10 -5.34 5.37 -8.24
C GLU A 10 -5.68 6.11 -9.54
N GLU A 11 -6.83 5.82 -10.16
CA GLU A 11 -7.33 6.50 -11.35
C GLU A 11 -7.69 7.97 -11.08
N GLU A 12 -8.29 8.28 -9.93
CA GLU A 12 -8.53 9.66 -9.47
C GLU A 12 -7.25 10.49 -9.39
N LYS A 13 -6.10 9.84 -9.11
CA LYS A 13 -4.78 10.48 -9.10
C LYS A 13 -4.10 10.56 -10.47
N LEU A 14 -4.52 9.72 -11.42
CA LEU A 14 -4.12 9.79 -12.82
C LEU A 14 -4.85 10.93 -13.55
N THR A 15 -4.74 12.14 -13.00
CA THR A 15 -5.29 13.33 -13.62
C THR A 15 -4.62 13.62 -14.96
N SER A 16 -5.28 14.44 -15.78
CA SER A 16 -4.71 14.95 -17.02
C SER A 16 -3.34 15.60 -16.82
N ASN A 17 -3.10 16.24 -15.67
CA ASN A 17 -1.81 16.85 -15.35
C ASN A 17 -0.71 15.79 -15.10
N THR A 18 -0.98 14.79 -14.28
CA THR A 18 -0.04 13.69 -13.98
C THR A 18 0.36 12.96 -15.27
N LEU A 19 -0.61 12.67 -16.14
CA LEU A 19 -0.36 12.01 -17.42
C LEU A 19 0.39 12.90 -18.40
N GLN A 20 0.10 14.21 -18.45
CA GLN A 20 0.86 15.15 -19.28
C GLN A 20 2.31 15.29 -18.82
N GLN A 21 2.55 15.36 -17.51
CA GLN A 21 3.90 15.40 -16.95
C GLN A 21 4.69 14.13 -17.31
N ALA A 22 4.08 12.96 -17.13
CA ALA A 22 4.68 11.69 -17.53
C ALA A 22 5.01 11.65 -19.04
N ARG A 23 4.10 12.11 -19.90
CA ARG A 23 4.34 12.18 -21.36
C ARG A 23 5.48 13.15 -21.73
N ARG A 24 5.60 14.28 -21.03
CA ARG A 24 6.71 15.23 -21.24
C ARG A 24 8.06 14.64 -20.82
N GLN A 25 8.09 13.91 -19.71
CA GLN A 25 9.31 13.31 -19.18
C GLN A 25 9.74 12.06 -19.97
N PHE A 26 8.78 11.33 -20.54
CA PHE A 26 9.02 10.12 -21.33
C PHE A 26 8.42 10.25 -22.74
N PRO A 27 8.94 11.14 -23.60
CA PRO A 27 8.35 11.44 -24.91
C PRO A 27 8.37 10.25 -25.88
N HIS A 28 9.25 9.28 -25.65
CA HIS A 28 9.35 8.04 -26.44
C HIS A 28 8.37 6.95 -26.00
N ILE A 29 7.59 7.19 -24.94
CA ILE A 29 6.59 6.25 -24.43
C ILE A 29 5.19 6.75 -24.76
N GLN A 30 4.42 5.91 -25.45
CA GLN A 30 2.99 6.12 -25.63
C GLN A 30 2.26 5.65 -24.37
N ILE A 31 1.65 6.61 -23.67
CA ILE A 31 0.90 6.40 -22.43
C ILE A 31 -0.59 6.56 -22.73
N GLN A 32 -1.36 5.49 -22.55
CA GLN A 32 -2.81 5.48 -22.73
C GLN A 32 -3.48 5.01 -21.43
N ALA A 33 -4.45 5.78 -20.93
CA ALA A 33 -5.27 5.42 -19.78
C ALA A 33 -6.66 5.02 -20.29
N ASN A 34 -7.09 3.80 -19.99
CA ASN A 34 -8.38 3.25 -20.38
C ASN A 34 -9.01 2.57 -19.16
N ASN A 35 -10.07 3.16 -18.60
CA ASN A 35 -10.96 2.63 -17.55
C ASN A 35 -10.31 1.54 -16.66
N GLY A 36 -9.50 1.96 -15.69
CA GLY A 36 -8.87 1.03 -14.75
C GLY A 36 -7.57 0.36 -15.24
N ALA A 37 -7.05 0.73 -16.42
CA ALA A 37 -5.76 0.26 -16.90
C ALA A 37 -4.94 1.38 -17.57
N LEU A 38 -3.64 1.40 -17.28
CA LEU A 38 -2.66 2.25 -17.95
C LEU A 38 -1.74 1.39 -18.83
N SER A 39 -1.77 1.65 -20.14
CA SER A 39 -0.95 0.97 -21.13
C SER A 39 0.26 1.81 -21.52
N LEU A 40 1.44 1.19 -21.46
CA LEU A 40 2.73 1.80 -21.80
C LEU A 40 3.36 1.06 -23.00
N HIS A 41 3.63 1.80 -24.08
CA HIS A 41 4.26 1.28 -25.29
C HIS A 41 5.51 2.08 -25.66
N GLY A 42 6.56 1.37 -26.05
CA GLY A 42 7.87 1.95 -26.35
C GLY A 42 9.02 0.99 -26.01
N PRO A 43 10.27 1.47 -25.97
CA PRO A 43 11.43 0.65 -25.65
C PRO A 43 11.42 0.18 -24.20
N SER A 44 11.83 -1.07 -23.94
CA SER A 44 11.67 -1.74 -22.64
C SER A 44 12.27 -0.96 -21.45
N GLY A 45 13.47 -0.39 -21.59
CA GLY A 45 14.10 0.39 -20.52
C GLY A 45 13.35 1.68 -20.20
N HIS A 46 12.81 2.35 -21.23
CA HIS A 46 12.02 3.56 -21.06
C HIS A 46 10.63 3.27 -20.47
N ILE A 47 10.03 2.13 -20.84
CA ILE A 47 8.75 1.68 -20.25
C ILE A 47 8.91 1.50 -18.75
N LEU A 48 9.99 0.84 -18.31
CA LEU A 48 10.21 0.58 -16.88
C LEU A 48 10.34 1.89 -16.09
N ASN A 49 11.11 2.85 -16.61
CA ASN A 49 11.30 4.14 -15.97
C ASN A 49 10.00 4.96 -15.93
N ALA A 50 9.22 4.94 -17.01
CA ALA A 50 7.92 5.61 -17.07
C ALA A 50 6.93 4.99 -16.07
N GLU A 51 6.89 3.66 -15.98
CA GLU A 51 6.08 2.96 -14.99
C GLU A 51 6.45 3.33 -13.56
N LEU A 52 7.75 3.28 -13.22
CA LEU A 52 8.23 3.62 -11.89
C LEU A 52 7.87 5.06 -11.52
N TYR A 53 8.08 6.00 -12.44
CA TYR A 53 7.70 7.40 -12.25
C TYR A 53 6.20 7.53 -11.96
N ILE A 54 5.35 6.90 -12.78
CA ILE A 54 3.90 7.00 -12.62
C ILE A 54 3.47 6.36 -11.30
N ARG A 55 3.98 5.16 -10.97
CA ARG A 55 3.68 4.50 -9.68
C ARG A 55 4.02 5.38 -8.49
N GLN A 56 5.15 6.10 -8.52
CA GLN A 56 5.53 7.03 -7.45
C GLN A 56 4.51 8.16 -7.25
N GLN A 57 3.91 8.67 -8.34
CA GLN A 57 2.85 9.69 -8.25
C GLN A 57 1.54 9.14 -7.67
N LEU A 58 1.32 7.83 -7.76
CA LEU A 58 0.11 7.15 -7.28
C LEU A 58 0.20 6.70 -5.82
N ILE A 59 1.37 6.77 -5.19
CA ILE A 59 1.56 6.42 -3.79
C ILE A 59 0.59 7.25 -2.92
N THR A 60 -0.10 6.56 -2.02
CA THR A 60 -1.03 7.14 -1.06
C THR A 60 -0.63 6.73 0.35
N PRO A 61 -0.65 7.68 1.31
CA PRO A 61 -0.62 7.30 2.71
C PRO A 61 -1.99 6.75 3.12
N PHE A 62 -1.97 5.73 3.97
CA PHE A 62 -3.13 5.12 4.58
C PHE A 62 -2.82 4.84 6.05
N SER A 63 -3.75 5.17 6.94
CA SER A 63 -3.61 4.92 8.37
C SER A 63 -4.80 4.13 8.87
N MET A 64 -4.52 3.09 9.66
CA MET A 64 -5.53 2.35 10.40
C MET A 64 -5.12 2.20 11.85
N THR A 65 -6.12 2.18 12.73
CA THR A 65 -5.92 1.80 14.12
C THR A 65 -6.57 0.45 14.36
N LEU A 66 -5.78 -0.51 14.80
CA LEU A 66 -6.24 -1.80 15.28
C LEU A 66 -6.60 -1.63 16.75
N LYS A 67 -7.87 -1.87 17.08
CA LYS A 67 -8.43 -1.76 18.43
C LYS A 67 -9.21 -3.04 18.73
N SER A 68 -9.26 -3.38 20.00
CA SER A 68 -10.13 -4.45 20.50
C SER A 68 -11.56 -3.93 20.57
N ASP A 69 -12.44 -4.41 19.69
CA ASP A 69 -13.87 -4.21 19.91
C ASP A 69 -14.33 -5.10 21.07
N GLN A 70 -14.99 -4.51 22.06
CA GLN A 70 -15.48 -5.19 23.29
C GLN A 70 -16.39 -6.41 23.02
N LYS A 71 -16.84 -6.61 21.77
CA LYS A 71 -17.68 -7.75 21.37
C LYS A 71 -16.88 -8.99 20.97
N ASN A 72 -15.56 -8.90 20.80
CA ASN A 72 -14.74 -9.99 20.30
C ASN A 72 -13.58 -10.27 21.26
N ASP A 73 -13.85 -11.10 22.27
CA ASP A 73 -12.90 -11.43 23.34
C ASP A 73 -11.58 -12.01 22.81
N ASN A 74 -11.61 -12.71 21.67
CA ASN A 74 -10.42 -13.22 21.01
C ASN A 74 -9.52 -12.07 20.51
N LEU A 75 -10.09 -11.08 19.83
CA LEU A 75 -9.36 -9.89 19.37
C LEU A 75 -8.76 -9.11 20.55
N ALA A 76 -9.51 -8.99 21.65
CA ALA A 76 -9.06 -8.35 22.89
C ALA A 76 -7.87 -9.05 23.53
N ARG A 77 -7.95 -10.40 23.60
CA ARG A 77 -6.89 -11.26 24.12
C ARG A 77 -5.65 -11.21 23.23
N ASN A 78 -5.84 -11.26 21.92
CA ASN A 78 -4.75 -11.24 20.95
C ASN A 78 -4.02 -9.91 20.98
N LEU A 79 -4.74 -8.79 20.99
CA LEU A 79 -4.13 -7.46 21.10
C LEU A 79 -3.37 -7.27 22.41
N ARG A 80 -3.89 -7.76 23.55
CA ARG A 80 -3.17 -7.75 24.82
C ARG A 80 -1.91 -8.61 24.80
N SER A 81 -1.97 -9.80 24.20
CA SER A 81 -0.82 -10.69 24.02
C SER A 81 0.25 -10.02 23.14
N ILE A 82 -0.16 -9.44 22.02
CA ILE A 82 0.72 -8.79 21.05
C ILE A 82 1.38 -7.54 21.61
N THR A 83 0.63 -6.68 22.33
CA THR A 83 1.18 -5.46 22.93
C THR A 83 2.11 -5.72 24.12
N SER A 84 2.07 -6.92 24.70
CA SER A 84 2.95 -7.35 25.80
C SER A 84 4.16 -8.16 25.34
N MET A 85 4.21 -8.60 24.08
CA MET A 85 5.37 -9.31 23.53
C MET A 85 6.59 -8.39 23.41
N PRO A 86 7.77 -8.80 23.91
CA PRO A 86 9.02 -8.10 23.66
C PRO A 86 9.51 -8.35 22.23
N GLY A 87 9.48 -7.34 21.38
CA GLY A 87 10.01 -7.39 20.00
C GLY A 87 9.09 -6.77 18.96
N ASP A 88 9.62 -6.56 17.75
CA ASP A 88 8.85 -6.08 16.59
C ASP A 88 8.08 -7.26 15.95
N LEU A 89 6.94 -7.62 16.51
CA LEU A 89 6.11 -8.75 16.03
C LEU A 89 5.74 -8.61 14.55
N PHE A 90 5.59 -7.38 14.06
CA PHE A 90 5.28 -7.11 12.67
C PHE A 90 6.53 -6.95 11.80
N GLY A 91 7.74 -7.14 12.34
CA GLY A 91 9.00 -7.00 11.62
C GLY A 91 9.06 -7.85 10.35
N PRO A 92 8.77 -9.16 10.39
CA PRO A 92 8.75 -10.00 9.19
C PRO A 92 7.70 -9.56 8.18
N LEU A 93 6.50 -9.19 8.65
CA LEU A 93 5.40 -8.74 7.81
C LEU A 93 5.73 -7.42 7.09
N ARG A 94 6.28 -6.45 7.84
CA ARG A 94 6.77 -5.17 7.30
C ARG A 94 7.84 -5.42 6.25
N TRP A 95 8.85 -6.24 6.59
CA TRP A 95 9.97 -6.51 5.69
C TRP A 95 9.52 -7.06 4.34
N ARG A 96 8.55 -7.98 4.33
CA ARG A 96 7.99 -8.56 3.10
C ARG A 96 7.31 -7.50 2.25
N TRP A 97 6.43 -6.68 2.84
CA TRP A 97 5.73 -5.61 2.13
C TRP A 97 6.67 -4.53 1.58
N GLU A 98 7.72 -4.18 2.34
CA GLU A 98 8.73 -3.22 1.92
C GLU A 98 9.60 -3.76 0.78
N SER A 99 10.03 -5.01 0.86
CA SER A 99 10.97 -5.62 -0.10
C SER A 99 10.29 -6.03 -1.40
N GLU A 100 9.10 -6.62 -1.34
CA GLU A 100 8.46 -7.24 -2.52
C GLU A 100 7.48 -6.31 -3.22
N CYS A 101 6.84 -5.43 -2.45
CA CYS A 101 5.72 -4.64 -2.94
C CYS A 101 6.00 -3.13 -2.97
N GLN A 102 7.18 -2.69 -2.53
CA GLN A 102 7.53 -1.27 -2.42
C GLN A 102 6.54 -0.48 -1.54
N VAL A 103 5.98 -1.14 -0.52
CA VAL A 103 5.05 -0.54 0.43
C VAL A 103 5.76 -0.29 1.74
N LYS A 104 5.76 0.95 2.19
CA LYS A 104 6.35 1.32 3.47
C LYS A 104 5.34 1.11 4.58
N VAL A 105 5.68 0.33 5.60
CA VAL A 105 4.76 0.02 6.71
C VAL A 105 5.39 0.49 8.02
N ARG A 106 4.67 1.29 8.79
CA ARG A 106 5.10 1.78 10.09
C ARG A 106 4.06 1.42 11.14
N THR A 107 4.49 0.71 12.16
CA THR A 107 3.64 0.28 13.28
C THR A 107 4.02 1.08 14.53
N LYS A 108 3.01 1.50 15.30
CA LYS A 108 3.19 2.12 16.60
C LYS A 108 2.24 1.47 17.59
N MET A 109 2.79 0.80 18.59
CA MET A 109 2.02 0.15 19.64
C MET A 109 1.80 1.12 20.80
N HIS A 110 0.55 1.30 21.19
CA HIS A 110 0.15 2.11 22.33
C HIS A 110 -0.27 1.19 23.48
N LYS A 111 0.65 0.93 24.41
CA LYS A 111 0.41 0.01 25.54
C LYS A 111 -0.72 0.49 26.46
N ASN A 112 -0.88 1.80 26.62
CA ASN A 112 -1.82 2.40 27.58
C ASN A 112 -3.29 2.17 27.22
N ASN A 113 -3.60 1.97 25.94
CA ASN A 113 -4.97 1.77 25.45
C ASN A 113 -5.12 0.47 24.63
N GLY A 114 -4.06 -0.36 24.57
CA GLY A 114 -4.07 -1.63 23.85
C GLY A 114 -4.31 -1.49 22.34
N THR A 115 -3.94 -0.34 21.75
CA THR A 115 -4.13 -0.10 20.31
C THR A 115 -2.82 -0.20 19.54
N ILE A 116 -2.95 -0.51 18.25
CA ILE A 116 -1.81 -0.54 17.32
C ILE A 116 -2.17 0.35 16.15
N GLU A 117 -1.41 1.42 15.96
CA GLU A 117 -1.49 2.25 14.78
C GLU A 117 -0.60 1.67 13.69
N VAL A 118 -1.18 1.49 12.50
CA VAL A 118 -0.45 1.04 11.32
C VAL A 118 -0.61 2.09 10.25
N ASN A 119 0.51 2.67 9.84
CA ASN A 119 0.62 3.61 8.75
C ASN A 119 1.28 2.91 7.57
N VAL A 120 0.68 3.02 6.41
CA VAL A 120 1.06 2.35 5.18
C VAL A 120 1.22 3.41 4.10
N GLU A 121 2.26 3.31 3.29
CA GLU A 121 2.50 4.21 2.17
C GLU A 121 2.90 3.38 0.95
N GLY A 122 2.00 3.34 -0.03
CA GLY A 122 2.09 2.50 -1.22
C GLY A 122 0.95 2.80 -2.20
N LEU A 123 0.81 1.97 -3.23
CA LEU A 123 -0.37 2.03 -4.10
C LEU A 123 -1.63 1.68 -3.27
N ASP A 124 -2.77 2.31 -3.55
CA ASP A 124 -3.98 2.10 -2.74
C ASP A 124 -4.42 0.63 -2.75
N SER A 125 -4.31 -0.04 -3.89
CA SER A 125 -4.53 -1.49 -4.02
C SER A 125 -3.66 -2.31 -3.06
N GLN A 126 -2.40 -1.92 -2.87
CA GLN A 126 -1.48 -2.58 -1.94
C GLN A 126 -1.78 -2.19 -0.49
N ASN A 127 -2.11 -0.93 -0.23
CA ASN A 127 -2.53 -0.47 1.10
C ASN A 127 -3.75 -1.25 1.61
N GLN A 128 -4.72 -1.50 0.74
CA GLN A 128 -5.89 -2.33 1.05
C GLN A 128 -5.51 -3.79 1.36
N ALA A 129 -4.53 -4.35 0.62
CA ALA A 129 -4.03 -5.70 0.88
C ALA A 129 -3.32 -5.79 2.25
N VAL A 130 -2.47 -4.80 2.58
CA VAL A 130 -1.84 -4.68 3.91
C VAL A 130 -2.91 -4.58 5.00
N GLN A 131 -3.92 -3.73 4.81
CA GLN A 131 -5.03 -3.60 5.76
C GLN A 131 -5.72 -4.93 6.04
N LYS A 132 -6.05 -5.68 4.98
CA LYS A 132 -6.71 -6.98 5.09
C LYS A 132 -5.85 -7.98 5.86
N GLU A 133 -4.56 -8.03 5.57
CA GLU A 133 -3.65 -8.97 6.22
C GLU A 133 -3.42 -8.66 7.70
N PHE A 134 -3.18 -7.39 8.05
CA PHE A 134 -3.05 -6.98 9.46
C PHE A 134 -4.33 -7.25 10.26
N ARG A 135 -5.51 -7.05 9.67
CA ARG A 135 -6.78 -7.42 10.30
C ARG A 135 -6.92 -8.93 10.46
N SER A 136 -6.53 -9.70 9.45
CA SER A 136 -6.56 -11.17 9.47
C SER A 136 -5.64 -11.74 10.55
N PHE A 137 -4.42 -11.22 10.67
CA PHE A 137 -3.44 -11.63 11.68
C PHE A 137 -4.00 -11.56 13.10
N LEU A 138 -4.80 -10.51 13.38
CA LEU A 138 -5.44 -10.35 14.69
C LEU A 138 -6.66 -11.24 14.92
N SER A 139 -7.26 -11.79 13.86
CA SER A 139 -8.43 -12.68 13.94
C SER A 139 -8.07 -14.17 14.09
N TRP A 140 -6.79 -14.54 13.97
CA TRP A 140 -6.32 -15.93 13.85
C TRP A 140 -5.89 -16.62 15.17
N HIS A 141 -6.05 -15.95 16.33
CA HIS A 141 -5.70 -16.46 17.66
C HIS A 141 -6.87 -16.36 18.66
#